data_AF-A0AAW1PIU4-F1
#
_entry.id   AF-A0AAW1PIU4-F1
#
_cell.length_a   1.000
_cell.length_b   1.000
_cell.length_c   1.000
_cell.angle_alpha   90.00
_cell.angle_beta   90.00
_cell.angle_gamma   90.00
#
_symmetry.space_group_name_H-M   'P 1'
#
loop_
_entity.id
_entity.type
_entity.pdbx_description
1 polymer ?
#
loop_
_entity_poly.entity_id
_entity_poly.type
_entity_poly.pdbx_seq_one_letter_code
_entity_poly.pdbx_strand_id
1 'polypeptide(L)'
;MRVNALLAEYVEAESMDALELPSYTAPQRKQVKQLAAQYGLEPRACGRSGQTLFKTEHASKLSPEQQVKVQEMLEHTSATCGLPVGQARAPEDTCD
;
A
#
# COMPACT_ATOMS: atom_id res chain seq x y z
N MET A 1 -0.15 6.98 8.27
CA MET A 1 -1.35 6.59 7.51
C MET A 1 -1.09 5.29 6.79
N ARG A 2 -1.96 4.28 6.91
CA ARG A 2 -1.84 3.01 6.17
C ARG A 2 -2.49 3.20 4.80
N VAL A 3 -1.74 3.04 3.70
CA VAL A 3 -2.22 3.26 2.32
C VAL A 3 -3.53 2.52 2.03
N ASN A 4 -3.74 1.35 2.64
CA ASN A 4 -4.98 0.57 2.52
C ASN A 4 -6.25 1.33 2.91
N ALA A 5 -6.21 2.08 4.02
CA ALA A 5 -7.36 2.85 4.47
C ALA A 5 -7.70 3.98 3.49
N LEU A 6 -6.67 4.61 2.92
CA LEU A 6 -6.83 5.66 1.90
C LEU A 6 -7.48 5.11 0.62
N LEU A 7 -7.08 3.90 0.19
CA LEU A 7 -7.69 3.26 -0.99
C LEU A 7 -9.16 2.90 -0.74
N ALA A 8 -9.47 2.37 0.44
CA ALA A 8 -10.84 2.03 0.81
C ALA A 8 -11.74 3.29 0.81
N GLU A 9 -11.30 4.37 1.47
CA GLU A 9 -12.01 5.64 1.50
C GLU A 9 -12.18 6.22 0.09
N TYR A 10 -11.13 6.16 -0.74
CA TYR A 10 -11.21 6.63 -2.12
C TYR A 10 -12.24 5.86 -2.94
N VAL A 11 -12.30 4.54 -2.83
CA VAL A 11 -13.32 3.73 -3.53
C VAL A 11 -14.73 4.12 -3.10
N GLU A 12 -14.94 4.41 -1.82
CA GLU A 12 -16.24 4.82 -1.27
C GLU A 12 -16.64 6.26 -1.63
N ALA A 13 -15.68 7.15 -1.87
CA ALA A 13 -15.96 8.55 -2.18
C ALA A 13 -16.52 8.74 -3.60
N GLU A 14 -17.82 9.03 -3.74
CA GLU A 14 -18.47 9.21 -5.06
C GLU A 14 -17.97 10.44 -5.83
N SER A 15 -17.39 11.43 -5.15
CA SER A 15 -16.99 12.73 -5.71
C SER A 15 -15.51 12.86 -6.08
N MET A 16 -14.70 11.81 -5.92
CA MET A 16 -13.27 11.84 -6.23
C MET A 16 -12.94 11.12 -7.54
N ASP A 17 -12.59 11.88 -8.58
CA ASP A 17 -12.21 11.35 -9.88
C ASP A 17 -10.83 10.65 -9.86
N ALA A 18 -9.91 11.15 -9.02
CA ALA A 18 -8.54 10.70 -8.95
C ALA A 18 -7.98 10.80 -7.52
N LEU A 19 -7.06 9.89 -7.18
CA LEU A 19 -6.32 9.93 -5.92
C LEU A 19 -4.83 10.09 -6.19
N GLU A 20 -4.28 11.26 -5.87
CA GLU A 20 -2.84 11.49 -5.92
C GLU A 20 -2.16 10.88 -4.68
N LEU A 21 -1.15 10.05 -4.91
CA LEU A 21 -0.37 9.44 -3.85
C LEU A 21 0.98 10.17 -3.67
N PRO A 22 1.56 10.14 -2.45
CA PRO A 22 2.91 10.66 -2.24
C PRO A 22 3.95 9.82 -2.99
N SER A 23 5.14 10.39 -3.18
CA SER A 23 6.25 9.68 -3.82
C SER A 23 6.71 8.52 -2.95
N TYR A 24 6.51 7.30 -3.44
CA TYR A 24 6.97 6.07 -2.80
C TYR A 24 8.28 5.57 -3.42
N THR A 25 9.04 4.82 -2.62
CA THR A 25 10.20 4.05 -3.11
C THR A 25 9.75 2.96 -4.09
N ALA A 26 10.66 2.42 -4.91
CA ALA A 26 10.35 1.35 -5.86
C ALA A 26 9.61 0.13 -5.25
N PRO A 27 10.03 -0.44 -4.11
CA PRO A 27 9.31 -1.56 -3.48
C PRO A 27 7.91 -1.15 -2.99
N GLN A 28 7.80 0.03 -2.37
CA GLN A 28 6.51 0.56 -1.92
C GLN A 28 5.55 0.81 -3.09
N ARG A 29 6.03 1.34 -4.23
CA ARG A 29 5.22 1.50 -5.44
C ARG A 29 4.68 0.17 -5.95
N LYS A 30 5.49 -0.90 -5.90
CA LYS A 30 5.04 -2.25 -6.30
C LYS A 30 3.89 -2.72 -5.40
N GLN A 31 4.00 -2.51 -4.09
CA GLN A 31 2.95 -2.86 -3.13
C GLN A 31 1.68 -2.05 -3.36
N VAL A 32 1.81 -0.73 -3.56
CA VAL A 32 0.68 0.15 -3.85
C VAL A 32 -0.04 -0.29 -5.12
N LYS A 33 0.69 -0.67 -6.18
CA LYS A 33 0.09 -1.22 -7.40
C LYS A 33 -0.68 -2.52 -7.15
N GLN A 34 -0.13 -3.42 -6.34
CA GLN A 34 -0.79 -4.68 -5.98
C GLN A 34 -2.05 -4.46 -5.15
N LEU A 35 -2.00 -3.52 -4.19
CA LEU A 35 -3.16 -3.14 -3.38
C LEU A 35 -4.23 -2.47 -4.25
N ALA A 36 -3.86 -1.47 -5.06
CA ALA A 36 -4.76 -0.79 -6.00
C ALA A 36 -5.49 -1.80 -6.90
N ALA A 37 -4.80 -2.83 -7.39
CA ALA A 37 -5.40 -3.88 -8.20
C ALA A 37 -6.46 -4.70 -7.46
N GLN A 38 -6.34 -4.91 -6.14
CA GLN A 38 -7.39 -5.60 -5.36
C GLN A 38 -8.69 -4.78 -5.30
N TYR A 39 -8.55 -3.46 -5.27
CA TYR A 39 -9.66 -2.51 -5.27
C TYR A 39 -10.18 -2.15 -6.67
N GLY A 40 -9.64 -2.76 -7.74
CA GLY A 40 -10.01 -2.40 -9.12
C GLY A 40 -9.57 -0.99 -9.53
N LEU A 41 -8.49 -0.47 -8.94
CA LEU A 41 -7.95 0.86 -9.23
C LEU A 41 -6.79 0.78 -10.22
N GLU A 42 -6.73 1.73 -11.15
CA GLU A 42 -5.69 1.80 -12.17
C GLU A 42 -4.64 2.87 -11.82
N PRO A 43 -3.36 2.49 -11.70
CA PRO A 43 -2.28 3.45 -11.48
C PRO A 43 -1.81 4.08 -12.79
N ARG A 44 -1.81 5.41 -12.85
CA ARG A 44 -1.24 6.18 -13.95
C ARG A 44 -0.09 7.07 -13.48
N ALA A 45 0.90 7.21 -14.35
CA ALA A 45 2.06 8.08 -14.13
C ALA A 45 1.73 9.53 -14.53
N CYS A 46 0.73 10.12 -13.86
CA CYS A 46 0.35 11.52 -14.01
C CYS A 46 0.26 12.18 -12.62
N GLY A 47 0.33 13.52 -12.58
CA GLY A 47 0.33 14.29 -11.33
C GLY A 47 1.71 14.82 -10.91
N ARG A 48 1.76 15.60 -9.83
CA ARG A 48 2.99 16.29 -9.37
C ARG A 48 3.92 15.39 -8.52
N SER A 49 3.38 14.34 -7.90
CA SER A 49 4.04 13.49 -6.91
C SER A 49 4.34 12.06 -7.36
N GLY A 50 4.01 11.71 -8.61
CA GLY A 50 4.56 10.54 -9.30
C GLY A 50 3.63 9.32 -9.48
N GLN A 51 2.52 9.20 -8.75
CA GLN A 51 1.52 8.16 -8.99
C GLN A 51 0.11 8.63 -8.63
N THR A 52 -0.80 8.54 -9.59
CA THR A 52 -2.23 8.85 -9.39
C THR A 52 -3.04 7.59 -9.66
N LEU A 53 -4.00 7.30 -8.80
CA LEU A 53 -4.95 6.19 -8.98
C LEU A 53 -6.27 6.70 -9.52
N PHE A 54 -6.86 5.92 -10.42
CA PHE A 54 -8.18 6.18 -11.00
C PHE A 54 -9.09 4.99 -10.74
N LYS A 55 -10.38 5.26 -10.53
CA LYS A 55 -11.40 4.21 -10.48
C LYS A 55 -11.62 3.65 -11.88
N THR A 56 -11.74 2.32 -11.96
CA THR A 56 -12.19 1.63 -13.17
C THR A 56 -13.64 1.17 -13.00
N GLU A 57 -14.23 0.59 -14.04
CA GLU A 57 -15.55 -0.08 -13.95
C GLU A 57 -15.57 -1.23 -12.93
N HIS A 58 -14.41 -1.76 -12.55
CA HIS A 58 -14.25 -2.81 -11.54
C HIS A 58 -13.93 -2.27 -10.14
N ALA A 59 -13.87 -0.94 -9.96
CA ALA A 59 -13.56 -0.36 -8.67
C ALA A 59 -14.65 -0.69 -7.66
N SER A 60 -14.30 -1.44 -6.60
CA SER A 60 -15.26 -1.91 -5.62
C SER A 60 -14.61 -2.17 -4.28
N LYS A 61 -15.45 -2.30 -3.25
CA LYS A 61 -15.05 -2.73 -1.92
C LYS A 61 -14.48 -4.14 -2.01
N LEU A 62 -13.45 -4.39 -1.22
CA LEU A 62 -12.87 -5.73 -1.12
C LEU A 62 -13.88 -6.71 -0.52
N SER A 63 -14.02 -7.87 -1.17
CA SER A 63 -14.69 -9.03 -0.56
C SER A 63 -13.93 -9.50 0.69
N PRO A 64 -14.55 -10.25 1.61
CA PRO A 64 -13.88 -10.78 2.79
C PRO A 64 -12.59 -11.56 2.45
N GLU A 65 -12.60 -12.34 1.36
CA GLU A 65 -11.44 -13.09 0.89
C GLU A 65 -10.32 -12.15 0.41
N GLN A 66 -10.67 -11.08 -0.30
CA GLN A 66 -9.69 -10.06 -0.72
C GLN A 66 -9.14 -9.28 0.47
N GLN A 67 -9.95 -9.02 1.50
CA GLN A 67 -9.49 -8.37 2.73
C GLN A 67 -8.44 -9.20 3.46
N VAL A 68 -8.63 -10.52 3.57
CA VAL A 68 -7.64 -11.45 4.13
C VAL A 68 -6.35 -11.39 3.31
N LYS A 69 -6.44 -11.49 1.98
CA LYS A 69 -5.27 -11.41 1.10
C LYS A 69 -4.51 -10.08 1.22
N VAL A 70 -5.23 -8.97 1.36
CA VAL A 70 -4.65 -7.65 1.59
C VAL A 70 -3.96 -7.58 2.95
N GLN A 71 -4.57 -8.13 3.99
CA GLN A 71 -3.99 -8.20 5.32
C GLN A 71 -2.68 -9.00 5.30
N GLU A 72 -2.67 -10.18 4.69
CA GLU A 72 -1.47 -10.99 4.51
C GLU A 72 -0.38 -10.23 3.75
N MET A 73 -0.71 -9.54 2.66
CA MET A 73 0.27 -8.74 1.89
C MET A 73 0.91 -7.62 2.74
N LEU A 74 0.13 -6.98 3.60
CA LEU A 74 0.60 -5.91 4.48
C LEU A 74 1.49 -6.47 5.60
N GLU A 75 1.16 -7.63 6.16
CA GLU A 75 1.93 -8.30 7.21
C GLU A 75 3.28 -8.81 6.68
N HIS A 76 3.31 -9.47 5.52
CA HIS A 76 4.56 -9.91 4.88
C HIS A 76 5.47 -8.74 4.48
N THR A 77 4.88 -7.59 4.16
CA THR A 77 5.61 -6.36 3.84
C THR A 77 6.25 -5.75 5.09
N SER A 78 5.58 -5.74 6.23
CA SER A 78 6.17 -5.27 7.49
C SER A 78 7.33 -6.13 7.98
N ALA A 79 7.45 -7.37 7.48
CA ALA A 79 8.60 -8.24 7.75
C ALA A 79 9.81 -7.98 6.84
N THR A 80 9.64 -7.29 5.70
CA THR A 80 10.73 -7.04 4.72
C THR A 80 11.03 -5.56 4.47
N CYS A 81 10.14 -4.65 4.84
CA CYS A 81 10.41 -3.22 4.93
C CYS A 81 10.85 -2.92 6.36
N GLY A 82 12.17 -2.87 6.54
CA GLY A 82 12.83 -2.85 7.84
C GLY A 82 12.18 -1.97 8.90
N LEU A 83 12.28 -2.47 10.13
CA LEU A 83 12.53 -1.66 11.32
C LEU A 83 13.31 -0.39 10.95
N PRO A 84 13.01 0.77 11.57
CA PRO A 84 13.89 1.93 11.43
C PRO A 84 15.33 1.47 11.70
N VAL A 85 16.24 1.77 10.77
CA VAL A 85 17.69 1.67 11.00
C VAL A 85 17.98 2.55 12.21
N GLY A 86 17.99 1.94 13.39
CA GLY A 86 17.94 2.66 14.66
C GLY A 86 17.61 1.83 15.89
N GLN A 87 17.74 0.50 15.86
CA GLN A 87 18.05 -0.32 17.05
C GLN A 87 18.28 -1.78 16.65
N ALA A 88 19.36 -2.03 15.93
CA ALA A 88 20.04 -3.31 16.11
C ALA A 88 20.74 -3.22 17.47
N ARG A 89 20.05 -3.55 18.58
CA ARG A 89 20.78 -3.99 19.77
C ARG A 89 21.49 -5.26 19.32
N ALA A 90 22.81 -5.20 19.32
CA ALA A 90 23.65 -6.37 19.15
C ALA A 90 23.12 -7.49 20.06
N PRO A 91 23.03 -8.75 19.60
CA PRO A 91 23.10 -9.83 20.55
C PRO A 91 24.49 -9.73 21.18
N GLU A 92 24.54 -9.27 22.43
CA GLU A 92 25.70 -9.52 23.27
C GLU A 92 25.75 -11.03 23.49
N ASP A 93 26.43 -11.70 22.55
CA ASP A 93 26.86 -13.07 22.69
C ASP A 93 27.76 -13.11 23.92
N THR A 94 27.18 -13.60 25.01
CA THR A 94 27.88 -13.81 26.26
C THR A 94 28.62 -15.13 26.11
N CYS A 95 29.91 -15.07 25.79
CA CYS A 95 30.85 -16.20 25.88
C CYS A 95 32.30 -15.70 25.90
N ASP A 96 32.79 -15.25 27.06
CA ASP A 96 33.88 -15.86 27.86
C ASP A 96 34.23 -14.93 29.03
#